data_AF-A0A241XRZ0-F1
#
_entry.id   AF-A0A241XRZ0-F1
#
_cell.length_a   1.000
_cell.length_b   1.000
_cell.length_c   1.000
_cell.angle_alpha   90.00
_cell.angle_beta   90.00
_cell.angle_gamma   90.00
#
_symmetry.space_group_name_H-M   'P 1'
#
loop_
_entity.id
_entity.type
_entity.pdbx_description
1 polymer ?
#
loop_
_entity_poly.entity_id
_entity_poly.type
_entity_poly.pdbx_seq_one_letter_code
_entity_poly.pdbx_strand_id
1 'polypeptide(L)'
;MSLSCNLSVRYIDALQQLPQFLCAVPARESVTHVLTGVRISPLGELQDADDTAGLLEVEFPGGNKIQVIGALYLQLALKEAAEIEISTSPSDFGIRESKYSPVQQRIADLAEHLNRKHALDG
;
A
#
# COMPACT_ATOMS: atom_id res chain seq x y z
N MET A 1 26.70 -11.28 -9.06
CA MET A 1 25.97 -12.22 -8.19
C MET A 1 25.00 -11.39 -7.37
N SER A 2 23.70 -11.42 -7.68
CA SER A 2 22.71 -10.72 -6.86
C SER A 2 22.49 -11.53 -5.59
N LEU A 3 22.71 -10.91 -4.42
CA LEU A 3 22.24 -11.46 -3.15
C LEU A 3 20.74 -11.71 -3.30
N SER A 4 20.32 -12.97 -3.37
CA SER A 4 18.91 -13.32 -3.39
C SER A 4 18.33 -12.94 -2.03
N CYS A 5 17.73 -11.77 -1.99
CA CYS A 5 16.96 -11.26 -0.86
C CYS A 5 15.83 -12.26 -0.53
N ASN A 6 15.66 -12.58 0.77
CA ASN A 6 14.62 -13.47 1.29
C ASN A 6 13.24 -13.11 0.72
N LEU A 7 12.39 -14.09 0.45
CA LEU A 7 11.10 -13.86 -0.21
C LEU A 7 10.17 -12.94 0.59
N SER A 8 10.17 -13.02 1.92
CA SER A 8 9.36 -12.15 2.78
C SER A 8 9.77 -10.68 2.65
N VAL A 9 11.08 -10.40 2.58
CA VAL A 9 11.62 -9.05 2.40
C VAL A 9 11.23 -8.49 1.04
N ARG A 10 11.30 -9.30 -0.03
CA ARG A 10 10.83 -8.88 -1.37
C ARG A 10 9.34 -8.51 -1.40
N TYR A 11 8.50 -9.16 -0.58
CA TYR A 11 7.11 -8.75 -0.44
C TYR A 11 6.98 -7.38 0.24
N ILE A 12 7.79 -7.09 1.26
CA ILE A 12 7.82 -5.76 1.89
C ILE A 12 8.25 -4.69 0.88
N ASP A 13 9.32 -4.95 0.11
CA ASP A 13 9.79 -4.04 -0.94
C ASP A 13 8.69 -3.75 -1.98
N ALA A 14 7.91 -4.78 -2.36
CA ALA A 14 6.78 -4.62 -3.28
C ALA A 14 5.65 -3.81 -2.65
N LEU A 15 5.30 -4.05 -1.38
CA LEU A 15 4.26 -3.31 -0.66
C LEU A 15 4.63 -1.83 -0.51
N GLN A 16 5.91 -1.49 -0.33
CA GLN A 16 6.37 -0.10 -0.24
C GLN A 16 6.04 0.74 -1.48
N GLN A 17 5.79 0.11 -2.62
CA GLN A 17 5.45 0.80 -3.87
C GLN A 17 3.95 1.14 -3.98
N LEU A 18 3.09 0.63 -3.09
CA LEU A 18 1.65 0.81 -3.19
C LEU A 18 1.17 2.04 -2.40
N PRO A 19 0.15 2.78 -2.89
CA PRO A 19 -0.27 4.07 -2.34
C PRO A 19 -0.66 4.02 -0.86
N GLN A 20 -1.30 2.93 -0.41
CA GLN A 20 -1.71 2.79 0.99
C GLN A 20 -0.56 2.55 1.98
N PHE A 21 0.67 2.38 1.49
CA PHE A 21 1.89 2.25 2.30
C PHE A 21 2.85 3.43 2.14
N LEU A 22 2.52 4.42 1.31
CA LEU A 22 3.33 5.63 1.12
C LEU A 22 3.22 6.54 2.36
N CYS A 23 4.20 6.44 3.25
CA CYS A 23 4.31 7.22 4.47
C CYS A 23 5.47 8.21 4.41
N ALA A 24 5.32 9.39 5.04
CA ALA A 24 6.38 10.41 5.10
C ALA A 24 7.63 9.95 5.86
N VAL A 25 7.48 8.99 6.79
CA VAL A 25 8.58 8.40 7.56
C VAL A 25 8.59 6.89 7.31
N PRO A 26 9.27 6.41 6.26
CA PRO A 26 9.34 4.98 5.98
C PRO A 26 10.18 4.25 7.03
N ALA A 27 9.64 3.18 7.59
CA ALA A 27 10.44 2.22 8.33
C ALA A 27 11.21 1.36 7.31
N ARG A 28 12.52 1.23 7.46
CA ARG A 28 13.37 0.55 6.47
C ARG A 28 13.05 -0.93 6.28
N GLU A 29 12.45 -1.57 7.28
CA GLU A 29 12.27 -3.03 7.33
C GLU A 29 10.78 -3.44 7.42
N SER A 30 9.86 -2.50 7.35
CA SER A 30 8.42 -2.76 7.48
C SER A 30 7.61 -1.69 6.77
N VAL A 31 6.38 -1.99 6.39
CA VAL A 31 5.43 -0.99 5.90
C VAL A 31 4.34 -0.73 6.93
N THR A 32 3.78 0.48 6.92
CA THR A 32 2.62 0.82 7.74
C THR A 32 1.49 1.24 6.83
N HIS A 33 0.33 0.62 7.01
CA HIS A 33 -0.87 0.96 6.25
C HIS A 33 -1.47 2.28 6.75
N VAL A 34 -1.53 3.30 5.89
CA VAL A 34 -1.83 4.68 6.29
C VAL A 34 -3.20 4.86 6.94
N LEU A 35 -4.21 4.09 6.52
CA LEU A 35 -5.58 4.22 7.04
C LEU A 35 -5.85 3.39 8.30
N THR A 36 -5.06 2.35 8.56
CA THR A 36 -5.33 1.40 9.64
C THR A 36 -4.26 1.40 10.72
N GLY A 37 -3.09 1.99 10.45
CA GLY A 37 -1.93 1.98 11.35
C GLY A 37 -1.30 0.59 11.52
N VAL A 38 -1.76 -0.41 10.75
CA VAL A 38 -1.23 -1.77 10.79
C VAL A 38 0.18 -1.78 10.25
N ARG A 39 1.10 -2.45 10.96
CA ARG A 39 2.50 -2.62 10.53
C ARG A 39 2.71 -4.02 9.98
N ILE A 40 3.37 -4.12 8.84
CA ILE A 40 3.66 -5.38 8.16
C ILE A 40 5.17 -5.52 8.08
N SER A 41 5.69 -6.63 8.60
CA SER A 41 7.12 -6.92 8.68
C SER A 41 7.41 -8.31 8.08
N PRO A 42 8.62 -8.53 7.55
CA PRO A 42 9.00 -9.84 7.04
C PRO A 42 9.12 -10.83 8.22
N LEU A 43 8.73 -12.10 8.00
CA LEU A 43 8.84 -13.17 8.99
C LEU A 43 9.60 -14.36 8.37
N GLY A 44 10.41 -15.03 9.18
CA GLY A 44 11.18 -16.21 8.77
C GLY A 44 12.66 -16.06 9.08
N GLU A 45 13.47 -16.96 8.54
CA GLU A 45 14.92 -16.90 8.65
C GLU A 45 15.45 -15.92 7.61
N LEU A 46 15.45 -14.62 7.92
CA LEU A 46 15.73 -13.56 6.94
C LEU A 46 17.14 -13.59 6.34
N GLN A 47 18.07 -14.29 7.00
CA GLN A 47 19.42 -14.53 6.51
C GLN A 47 19.52 -15.73 5.57
N ASP A 48 18.51 -16.60 5.57
CA ASP A 48 18.39 -17.71 4.65
C ASP A 48 17.72 -17.24 3.35
N ALA A 49 18.50 -17.29 2.28
CA ALA A 49 18.04 -16.92 0.95
C ALA A 49 17.18 -18.01 0.30
N ASP A 50 17.25 -19.25 0.80
CA ASP A 50 16.47 -20.40 0.34
C ASP A 50 15.14 -20.54 1.11
N ASP A 51 14.88 -19.70 2.12
CA ASP A 51 13.58 -19.62 2.77
C ASP A 51 12.54 -19.04 1.81
N THR A 52 11.76 -19.96 1.23
CA THR A 52 10.66 -19.67 0.32
C THR A 52 9.31 -19.60 1.01
N ALA A 53 9.23 -19.65 2.35
CA ALA A 53 7.95 -19.63 3.06
C ALA A 53 7.17 -18.33 2.78
N GLY A 54 7.89 -17.21 2.64
CA GLY A 54 7.33 -15.92 2.23
C GLY A 54 6.23 -15.42 3.17
N LEU A 55 6.38 -15.68 4.47
CA LEU A 55 5.43 -15.27 5.50
C LEU A 55 5.67 -13.82 5.91
N LEU A 56 4.60 -13.15 6.31
CA LEU A 56 4.63 -11.80 6.85
C LEU A 56 3.98 -11.79 8.24
N GLU A 57 4.48 -10.95 9.13
CA GLU A 57 3.81 -10.59 10.38
C GLU A 57 3.00 -9.31 10.18
N VAL A 58 1.76 -9.33 10.66
CA VAL A 58 0.85 -8.18 10.66
C VAL A 58 0.56 -7.79 12.11
N GLU A 59 1.06 -6.63 12.53
CA GLU A 59 0.88 -6.07 13.86
C GLU A 59 -0.17 -4.96 13.85
N PHE A 60 -1.23 -5.13 14.63
CA PHE A 60 -2.33 -4.16 14.75
C PHE A 60 -2.02 -3.09 15.81
N PRO A 61 -2.58 -1.87 15.68
CA PRO A 61 -2.57 -0.90 16.76
C PRO A 61 -3.26 -1.51 18.01
N GLY A 62 -2.47 -1.80 19.05
CA GLY A 62 -2.91 -2.61 20.20
C GLY A 62 -2.01 -3.81 20.48
N GLY A 63 -1.06 -4.11 19.60
CA GLY A 63 0.01 -5.09 19.81
C GLY A 63 -0.37 -6.53 19.44
N ASN A 64 -1.61 -6.77 18.99
CA ASN A 64 -1.99 -8.07 18.45
C ASN A 64 -1.23 -8.35 17.14
N LYS A 65 -0.74 -9.58 16.99
CA LYS A 65 0.07 -10.02 15.84
C LYS A 65 -0.54 -11.26 15.21
N ILE A 66 -0.59 -11.29 13.89
CA ILE A 66 -0.95 -12.48 13.11
C ILE A 66 0.09 -12.74 12.04
N GLN A 67 0.18 -13.98 11.57
CA GLN A 67 1.02 -14.36 10.43
C GLN A 67 0.16 -14.61 9.20
N VAL A 68 0.64 -14.17 8.04
CA VAL A 68 -0.05 -14.30 6.76
C VAL A 68 0.88 -14.77 5.67
N ILE A 69 0.31 -15.35 4.61
CA ILE A 69 1.04 -15.69 3.39
C ILE A 69 1.25 -14.40 2.59
N GLY A 70 2.52 -14.03 2.34
CA GLY A 70 2.86 -12.78 1.68
C GLY A 70 2.27 -12.63 0.28
N ALA A 71 2.21 -13.71 -0.49
CA ALA A 71 1.59 -13.71 -1.82
C ALA A 71 0.11 -13.30 -1.79
N LEU A 72 -0.66 -13.86 -0.84
CA LEU A 72 -2.09 -13.55 -0.71
C LEU A 72 -2.30 -12.14 -0.16
N TYR A 73 -1.47 -11.72 0.79
CA TYR A 73 -1.53 -10.36 1.32
C TYR A 73 -1.24 -9.32 0.23
N LEU A 74 -0.21 -9.55 -0.59
CA LEU A 74 0.11 -8.68 -1.72
C LEU A 74 -1.04 -8.58 -2.72
N GLN A 75 -1.73 -9.68 -3.04
CA GLN A 75 -2.89 -9.63 -3.94
C GLN A 75 -4.03 -8.76 -3.41
N LEU A 76 -4.30 -8.83 -2.10
CA LEU A 76 -5.30 -7.98 -1.47
C LEU A 76 -4.88 -6.50 -1.49
N ALA A 77 -3.61 -6.23 -1.19
CA ALA A 77 -3.06 -4.88 -1.23
C ALA A 77 -3.07 -4.29 -2.65
N LEU A 78 -2.76 -5.09 -3.68
CA LEU A 78 -2.83 -4.65 -5.08
C LEU A 78 -4.25 -4.27 -5.50
N LYS A 79 -5.25 -5.03 -5.05
CA LYS A 79 -6.66 -4.71 -5.32
C LYS A 79 -7.03 -3.35 -4.71
N GLU A 80 -6.70 -3.14 -3.45
CA GLU A 80 -6.94 -1.86 -2.77
C GLU A 80 -6.20 -0.70 -3.45
N ALA A 81 -4.94 -0.90 -3.83
CA ALA A 81 -4.14 0.09 -4.55
C ALA A 81 -4.82 0.52 -5.85
N ALA A 82 -5.26 -0.44 -6.66
CA ALA A 82 -5.96 -0.16 -7.90
C ALA A 82 -7.28 0.58 -7.67
N GLU A 83 -8.05 0.22 -6.63
CA GLU A 83 -9.29 0.92 -6.26
C GLU A 83 -9.02 2.38 -5.85
N ILE A 84 -7.93 2.64 -5.11
CA ILE A 84 -7.51 3.99 -4.74
C ILE A 84 -7.17 4.79 -6.00
N GLU A 85 -6.26 4.28 -6.84
CA GLU A 85 -5.79 4.99 -8.04
C GLU A 85 -6.91 5.31 -9.02
N ILE A 86 -7.79 4.33 -9.30
CA ILE A 86 -8.94 4.54 -10.19
C ILE A 86 -9.92 5.55 -9.60
N SER A 87 -10.03 5.62 -8.27
CA SER A 87 -10.95 6.55 -7.61
C SER A 87 -10.40 7.98 -7.54
N THR A 88 -9.09 8.15 -7.35
CA THR A 88 -8.47 9.47 -7.17
C THR A 88 -7.95 10.09 -8.46
N SER A 89 -7.55 9.26 -9.43
CA SER A 89 -7.02 9.70 -10.72
C SER A 89 -7.66 8.95 -11.90
N PRO A 90 -8.99 9.00 -12.10
CA PRO A 90 -9.65 8.19 -13.11
C PRO A 90 -9.20 8.52 -14.55
N SER A 91 -8.76 9.76 -14.79
CA SER A 91 -8.24 10.24 -16.07
C SER A 91 -7.02 9.46 -16.55
N ASP A 92 -6.13 9.05 -15.64
CA ASP A 92 -4.88 8.36 -15.96
C ASP A 92 -5.15 6.96 -16.53
N PHE A 93 -6.34 6.42 -16.26
CA PHE A 93 -6.85 5.15 -16.78
C PHE A 93 -7.81 5.34 -17.97
N GLY A 94 -7.88 6.54 -18.55
CA GLY A 94 -8.71 6.84 -19.72
C GLY A 94 -10.21 6.96 -19.41
N ILE A 95 -10.60 7.06 -18.15
CA ILE A 95 -11.99 7.30 -17.76
C ILE A 95 -12.27 8.78 -17.97
N ARG A 96 -13.23 9.09 -18.84
CA ARG A 96 -13.69 10.46 -19.09
C ARG A 96 -14.55 10.94 -17.93
N GLU A 97 -14.47 12.23 -17.59
CA GLU A 97 -15.27 12.86 -16.51
C GLU A 97 -16.77 12.56 -16.60
N SER A 98 -17.33 12.55 -17.82
CA SER A 98 -18.74 12.20 -18.06
C SER A 98 -19.12 10.76 -17.67
N LYS A 99 -18.13 9.91 -17.42
CA LYS A 99 -18.29 8.52 -16.98
C LYS A 99 -17.85 8.31 -15.53
N TYR A 100 -17.51 9.37 -14.81
CA TYR A 100 -17.16 9.22 -13.40
C TYR A 100 -18.35 8.68 -12.62
N SER A 101 -18.07 7.73 -11.74
CA SER A 101 -19.01 7.30 -10.72
C SER A 101 -19.33 8.47 -9.76
N PRO A 102 -20.46 8.43 -9.04
CA PRO A 102 -20.77 9.46 -8.04
C PRO A 102 -19.69 9.64 -6.97
N VAL A 103 -18.98 8.56 -6.62
CA VAL A 103 -17.87 8.61 -5.66
C VAL A 103 -16.67 9.37 -6.25
N GLN A 104 -16.29 9.06 -7.49
CA GLN A 104 -15.19 9.76 -8.19
C GLN A 104 -15.49 11.26 -8.36
N GLN A 105 -16.72 11.62 -8.75
CA GLN A 105 -17.14 13.02 -8.83
C GLN A 105 -17.01 13.70 -7.46
N ARG A 106 -17.50 13.04 -6.41
CA ARG A 106 -17.44 13.61 -5.06
C ARG A 106 -16.01 13.78 -4.54
N ILE A 107 -15.10 12.85 -4.87
CA ILE A 107 -13.68 12.98 -4.55
C ILE A 107 -13.08 14.19 -5.26
N ALA A 108 -13.33 14.36 -6.55
CA ALA A 108 -12.84 15.49 -7.33
C ALA A 108 -13.34 16.84 -6.78
N ASP A 109 -14.64 16.96 -6.49
CA ASP A 109 -15.24 18.17 -5.91
C ASP A 109 -14.61 18.52 -4.55
N LEU A 110 -14.38 17.50 -3.71
CA LEU A 110 -13.76 17.67 -2.40
C LEU A 110 -12.30 18.10 -2.53
N ALA A 111 -11.55 17.48 -3.45
CA ALA A 111 -10.16 17.84 -3.71
C ALA A 111 -10.06 19.30 -4.19
N GLU A 112 -10.85 19.71 -5.19
CA GLU A 112 -10.86 21.10 -5.68
C GLU A 112 -11.22 22.08 -4.56
N HIS A 113 -12.26 21.77 -3.77
CA HIS A 113 -12.68 22.62 -2.67
C HIS A 113 -11.58 22.81 -1.63
N LEU A 114 -10.94 21.72 -1.20
CA LEU A 114 -9.90 21.74 -0.19
C LEU A 114 -8.63 22.42 -0.72
N ASN A 115 -8.22 22.13 -1.95
CA ASN A 115 -7.06 22.77 -2.58
C ASN A 115 -7.24 24.29 -2.65
N ARG A 116 -8.40 24.78 -3.10
CA ARG A 116 -8.69 26.22 -3.13
C ARG A 116 -8.76 26.82 -1.73
N LYS A 117 -9.41 26.15 -0.78
CA LYS A 117 -9.61 26.66 0.58
C LYS A 117 -8.30 26.76 1.36
N HIS A 118 -7.39 25.83 1.13
CA HIS A 118 -6.14 25.69 1.89
C HIS A 118 -4.88 26.06 1.07
N ALA A 119 -5.05 26.53 -0.18
CA ALA A 119 -3.97 26.85 -1.11
C ALA A 119 -2.95 25.71 -1.27
N LEU A 120 -3.46 24.50 -1.52
CA LEU A 120 -2.63 23.28 -1.63
C LEU A 120 -2.05 23.07 -3.04
N ASP A 121 -2.45 23.89 -4.02
CA ASP A 121 -1.88 23.89 -5.38
C ASP A 121 -0.56 24.71 -5.35
N GLY A 122 0.53 24.07 -4.95
CA GLY A 122 1.89 24.63 -4.88
C GLY A 122 2.84 23.98 -5.86
#